data_AF-A0AAD9YW38-F1
#
_entry.id   AF-A0AAD9YW38-F1
#
_cell.length_a   1.000
_cell.length_b   1.000
_cell.length_c   1.000
_cell.angle_alpha   90.00
_cell.angle_beta   90.00
_cell.angle_gamma   90.00
#
_symmetry.space_group_name_H-M   'P 1'
#
loop_
_entity.id
_entity.type
_entity.pdbx_description
1 polymer ?
#
loop_
_entity_poly.entity_id
_entity_poly.type
_entity_poly.pdbx_seq_one_letter_code
_entity_poly.pdbx_strand_id
1 'polypeptide(L)'
;MNDFHPEWIWGDDAETTVFAQGYGNDRTIILSFSLDASKPPTSLANRICACMHRIEVDDDSKSFKDSAAMREALWNAVRDVWPACSNDERASHPDVVFAIDYHDDENSFVCVSKFSSRPPLSSISSTIAHNAEVGKTPPLPNDEQIEFASIIRYDQLGGQGCATRIRRMGKGSEDFMVFKGIDFRTFLTYADDEGDKTIRHMIHGWHRSNDLLRNMPRHPNVLPAPSKLVTCGSQSEHGSLHVVCGKLQPFYVGGDVGSRIEKSNALRTRIPLATKVQWCADMAAAVAHLHRQAKTYHMDIKPGNFLIDRDDNLVLGDWEQTDAPTTTTAPEADGTWDVETGEGAGFASNGLNRPRLRYTKYEGPPRRNTEEDVLGDYPWNTWNVFPGWSAEHPLALELAEVFSLGRAMWMLLRQPDMNFDEIEHPSQLKTSWEGAQDIPSAWVDMTDRCMAEDPNERPDTMEVLGFWQAEMASFSLSSV
;
A
#
# COMPACT_ATOMS: atom_id res chain seq x y z
N MET A 1 21.54 26.67 8.55
CA MET A 1 20.33 26.48 7.74
C MET A 1 19.55 25.37 8.40
N ASN A 2 18.30 25.61 8.81
CA ASN A 2 17.49 24.57 9.46
C ASN A 2 17.19 23.49 8.42
N ASP A 3 17.82 22.33 8.58
CA ASP A 3 17.49 21.11 7.86
C ASP A 3 16.12 20.64 8.37
N PHE A 4 15.06 21.13 7.73
CA PHE A 4 13.67 20.80 8.03
C PHE A 4 12.88 20.67 6.72
N HIS A 5 12.18 19.56 6.60
CA HIS A 5 11.33 19.23 5.48
C HIS A 5 9.92 18.86 5.99
N PRO A 6 8.88 19.60 5.57
CA PRO A 6 7.50 19.24 5.86
C PRO A 6 7.08 18.00 5.08
N GLU A 7 6.32 17.10 5.70
CA GLU A 7 5.89 15.84 5.07
C GLU A 7 4.37 15.69 5.08
N TRP A 8 3.76 15.53 6.26
CA TRP A 8 2.38 15.08 6.36
C TRP A 8 1.57 15.85 7.42
N ILE A 9 0.27 16.02 7.20
CA ILE A 9 -0.69 16.61 8.15
C ILE A 9 -1.95 15.73 8.14
N TRP A 10 -2.47 15.40 9.33
CA TRP A 10 -3.68 14.62 9.49
C TRP A 10 -4.45 15.05 10.76
N GLY A 11 -5.74 14.75 10.80
CA GLY A 11 -6.60 14.97 11.96
C GLY A 11 -6.87 13.67 12.72
N ASP A 12 -7.36 13.78 13.95
CA ASP A 12 -7.95 12.64 14.67
C ASP A 12 -9.46 12.51 14.43
N ASP A 13 -10.01 11.33 14.71
CA ASP A 13 -11.45 11.05 14.53
C ASP A 13 -12.35 11.83 15.49
N ALA A 14 -11.85 12.21 16.66
CA ALA A 14 -12.58 13.05 17.60
C ALA A 14 -12.66 14.52 17.15
N GLU A 15 -12.04 14.88 16.03
CA GLU A 15 -12.00 16.25 15.47
C GLU A 15 -11.42 17.29 16.45
N THR A 16 -10.50 16.87 17.33
CA THR A 16 -9.94 17.70 18.40
C THR A 16 -8.48 18.07 18.21
N THR A 17 -7.73 17.30 17.44
CA THR A 17 -6.29 17.42 17.30
C THR A 17 -5.89 17.26 15.84
N VAL A 18 -4.98 18.12 15.41
CA VAL A 18 -4.29 18.03 14.12
C VAL A 18 -2.84 17.68 14.40
N PHE A 19 -2.35 16.65 13.75
CA PHE A 19 -0.97 16.21 13.81
C PHE A 19 -0.23 16.62 12.55
N ALA A 20 1.08 16.80 12.69
CA ALA A 20 1.99 17.07 11.59
C ALA A 20 3.27 16.26 11.77
N GLN A 21 3.83 15.75 10.67
CA GLN A 21 5.11 15.06 10.65
C GLN A 21 6.09 15.79 9.72
N GLY A 22 7.34 15.89 10.15
CA GLY A 22 8.43 16.37 9.32
C GLY A 22 9.76 15.73 9.71
N TYR A 23 10.77 15.94 8.86
CA TYR A 23 12.09 15.33 9.03
C TYR A 23 13.22 16.33 8.78
N GLY A 24 14.40 15.99 9.30
CA GLY A 24 15.63 16.77 9.19
C GLY A 24 16.52 16.61 10.42
N ASN A 25 17.79 17.01 10.35
CA ASN A 25 18.80 16.76 11.37
C ASN A 25 18.88 15.27 11.77
N ASP A 26 18.71 14.36 10.79
CA ASP A 26 18.63 12.91 11.01
C ASP A 26 17.51 12.47 11.99
N ARG A 27 16.42 13.23 12.09
CA ARG A 27 15.24 12.93 12.92
C ARG A 27 13.96 12.96 12.10
N THR A 28 12.95 12.23 12.57
CA THR A 28 11.54 12.38 12.17
C THR A 28 10.73 12.68 13.40
N ILE A 29 9.95 13.76 13.38
CA ILE A 29 9.24 14.27 14.55
C ILE A 29 7.76 14.41 14.23
N ILE A 30 6.91 13.99 15.18
CA ILE A 30 5.46 14.23 15.14
C ILE A 30 5.14 15.38 16.08
N LEU A 31 4.37 16.34 15.59
CA LEU A 31 3.92 17.53 16.29
C LEU A 31 2.39 17.54 16.34
N SER A 32 1.81 18.18 17.34
CA SER A 32 0.35 18.30 17.47
C SER A 32 -0.12 19.72 17.77
N PHE A 33 -1.33 20.01 17.30
CA PHE A 33 -2.11 21.20 17.55
C PHE A 33 -3.48 20.74 18.02
N SER A 34 -3.88 21.08 19.24
CA SER A 34 -5.15 20.60 19.82
C SER A 34 -6.07 21.77 20.14
N LEU A 35 -7.38 21.52 20.02
CA LEU A 35 -8.41 22.43 20.50
C LEU A 35 -8.22 22.70 22.00
N ASP A 36 -8.25 23.97 22.37
CA ASP A 36 -8.18 24.41 23.75
C ASP A 36 -9.24 25.47 24.00
N ALA A 37 -10.28 25.09 24.74
CA ALA A 37 -11.39 25.97 25.11
C ALA A 37 -10.98 27.08 26.08
N SER A 38 -9.81 26.97 26.73
CA SER A 38 -9.27 28.04 27.57
C SER A 38 -8.61 29.16 26.75
N LYS A 39 -8.35 28.92 25.47
CA LYS A 39 -7.73 29.88 24.55
C LYS A 39 -8.75 30.54 23.63
N PRO A 40 -8.45 31.75 23.11
CA PRO A 40 -9.28 32.37 22.10
C PRO A 40 -9.48 31.42 20.89
N PRO A 41 -10.67 31.39 20.28
CA PRO A 41 -10.90 30.64 19.04
C PRO A 41 -9.98 31.08 17.88
N THR A 42 -9.43 32.30 17.95
CA THR A 42 -8.46 32.85 17.00
C THR A 42 -7.03 32.38 17.22
N SER A 43 -6.76 31.58 18.27
CA SER A 43 -5.43 30.99 18.50
C SER A 43 -5.05 30.06 17.35
N LEU A 44 -3.74 29.93 17.08
CA LEU A 44 -3.25 29.16 15.94
C LEU A 44 -3.78 27.72 15.94
N ALA A 45 -3.67 27.02 17.08
CA ALA A 45 -4.11 25.62 17.19
C ALA A 45 -5.61 25.47 16.94
N ASN A 46 -6.44 26.34 17.55
CA ASN A 46 -7.90 26.32 17.35
C ASN A 46 -8.27 26.56 15.88
N ARG A 47 -7.62 27.51 15.21
CA ARG A 47 -7.84 27.80 13.79
C ARG A 47 -7.39 26.66 12.87
N ILE A 48 -6.28 26.00 13.20
CA ILE A 48 -5.78 24.82 12.45
C ILE A 48 -6.80 23.69 12.56
N CYS A 49 -7.24 23.35 13.77
CA CYS A 49 -8.25 22.32 13.99
C CYS A 49 -9.57 22.66 13.29
N ALA A 50 -10.07 23.89 13.43
CA ALA A 50 -11.30 24.32 12.78
C ALA A 50 -11.25 24.21 11.25
N CYS A 51 -10.11 24.58 10.64
CA CYS A 51 -9.93 24.46 9.19
C CYS A 51 -9.81 23.01 8.73
N MET A 52 -8.98 22.21 9.41
CA MET A 52 -8.72 20.81 9.04
C MET A 52 -9.98 19.95 9.14
N HIS A 53 -10.70 20.09 10.24
CA HIS A 53 -11.91 19.32 10.57
C HIS A 53 -13.19 19.95 10.05
N ARG A 54 -13.10 21.09 9.36
CA ARG A 54 -14.25 21.84 8.82
C ARG A 54 -15.31 22.17 9.88
N ILE A 55 -14.87 22.47 11.10
CA ILE A 55 -15.74 22.88 12.21
C ILE A 55 -16.39 24.22 11.84
N GLU A 56 -17.71 24.30 11.97
CA GLU A 56 -18.43 25.56 11.75
C GLU A 56 -17.99 26.62 12.76
N VAL A 57 -17.60 27.78 12.24
CA VAL A 57 -17.23 28.95 13.05
C VAL A 57 -18.14 30.13 12.74
N ASP A 58 -18.41 30.93 13.76
CA ASP A 58 -19.25 32.14 13.70
C ASP A 58 -18.53 33.36 13.12
N ASP A 59 -17.21 33.29 12.92
CA ASP A 59 -16.37 34.37 12.40
C ASP A 59 -15.17 33.82 11.60
N ASP A 60 -14.92 34.37 10.42
CA ASP A 60 -13.85 33.95 9.50
C ASP A 60 -12.44 34.00 10.13
N SER A 61 -12.22 34.84 11.14
CA SER A 61 -10.94 34.94 11.86
C SER A 61 -10.65 33.71 12.74
N LYS A 62 -11.65 32.88 13.03
CA LYS A 62 -11.56 31.66 13.84
C LYS A 62 -11.21 30.42 13.03
N SER A 63 -11.00 30.57 11.72
CA SER A 63 -10.49 29.52 10.84
C SER A 63 -9.44 30.09 9.86
N PHE A 64 -9.01 29.27 8.91
CA PHE A 64 -8.25 29.71 7.74
C PHE A 64 -9.16 29.75 6.53
N LYS A 65 -8.86 30.68 5.61
CA LYS A 65 -9.60 30.84 4.36
C LYS A 65 -9.64 29.55 3.54
N ASP A 66 -8.53 28.83 3.52
CA ASP A 66 -8.37 27.58 2.78
C ASP A 66 -7.27 26.72 3.41
N SER A 67 -7.19 25.46 2.96
CA SER A 67 -6.20 24.50 3.44
C SER A 67 -4.75 24.90 3.11
N ALA A 68 -4.52 25.72 2.07
CA ALA A 68 -3.17 26.17 1.72
C ALA A 68 -2.65 27.18 2.75
N ALA A 69 -3.47 28.16 3.12
CA ALA A 69 -3.16 29.12 4.18
C ALA A 69 -2.96 28.45 5.54
N MET A 70 -3.79 27.45 5.87
CA MET A 70 -3.62 26.66 7.09
C MET A 70 -2.27 25.90 7.09
N ARG A 71 -1.93 25.23 5.98
CA ARG A 71 -0.65 24.50 5.83
C ARG A 71 0.55 25.43 5.97
N GLU A 72 0.50 26.61 5.35
CA GLU A 72 1.57 27.60 5.45
C GLU A 72 1.78 28.06 6.90
N ALA A 73 0.71 28.44 7.60
CA ALA A 73 0.77 28.88 8.99
C ALA A 73 1.28 27.78 9.92
N LEU A 74 0.79 26.55 9.75
CA LEU A 74 1.23 25.38 10.50
C LEU A 74 2.73 25.15 10.31
N TRP A 75 3.21 25.10 9.05
CA TRP A 75 4.62 24.82 8.80
C TRP A 75 5.56 25.95 9.22
N ASN A 76 5.09 27.19 9.23
CA ASN A 76 5.86 28.30 9.80
C ASN A 76 6.03 28.13 11.32
N ALA A 77 4.97 27.80 12.05
CA ALA A 77 5.07 27.50 13.48
C ALA A 77 6.00 26.33 13.77
N VAL A 78 5.94 25.26 12.96
CA VAL A 78 6.86 24.10 13.09
C VAL A 78 8.31 24.52 12.86
N ARG A 79 8.61 25.36 11.86
CA ARG A 79 9.99 25.83 11.58
C ARG A 79 10.58 26.60 12.76
N ASP A 80 9.75 27.38 13.46
CA ASP A 80 10.20 28.19 14.59
C ASP A 80 10.60 27.32 15.80
N VAL A 81 9.87 26.22 16.03
CA VAL A 81 10.17 25.29 17.13
C VAL A 81 11.14 24.17 16.75
N TRP A 82 11.37 23.93 15.46
CA TRP A 82 12.15 22.80 14.96
C TRP A 82 13.52 22.64 15.64
N PRO A 83 14.37 23.69 15.78
CA PRO A 83 15.66 23.54 16.43
C PRO A 83 15.57 23.08 17.88
N ALA A 84 14.51 23.46 18.60
CA ALA A 84 14.30 23.02 19.98
C ALA A 84 13.87 21.54 20.01
N CYS A 85 12.84 21.19 19.22
CA CYS A 85 12.30 19.84 19.25
C CYS A 85 13.29 18.82 18.61
N SER A 86 14.09 19.19 17.61
CA SER A 86 15.08 18.27 16.97
C SER A 86 16.33 18.01 17.81
N ASN A 87 16.67 18.91 18.72
CA ASN A 87 17.77 18.75 19.67
C ASN A 87 17.33 18.05 20.96
N ASP A 88 16.04 17.82 21.15
CA ASP A 88 15.52 17.07 22.30
C ASP A 88 15.85 15.58 22.13
N GLU A 89 16.55 15.00 23.09
CA GLU A 89 16.90 13.57 23.07
C GLU A 89 15.67 12.66 23.01
N ARG A 90 14.52 13.14 23.49
CA ARG A 90 13.28 12.37 23.49
C ARG A 90 12.67 12.25 22.10
N ALA A 91 13.09 13.07 21.13
CA ALA A 91 12.57 13.03 19.77
C ALA A 91 12.85 11.70 19.05
N SER A 92 13.76 10.85 19.53
CA SER A 92 13.93 9.48 19.02
C SER A 92 12.92 8.46 19.56
N HIS A 93 12.17 8.79 20.60
CA HIS A 93 11.18 7.87 21.13
C HIS A 93 9.94 7.85 20.21
N PRO A 94 9.46 6.66 19.82
CA PRO A 94 8.41 6.56 18.82
C PRO A 94 7.04 7.07 19.31
N ASP A 95 6.81 7.26 20.61
CA ASP A 95 5.57 7.79 21.24
C ASP A 95 5.61 9.28 21.57
N VAL A 96 6.70 9.97 21.28
CA VAL A 96 6.84 11.38 21.62
C VAL A 96 6.15 12.23 20.57
N VAL A 97 5.20 13.05 21.03
CA VAL A 97 4.55 14.09 20.23
C VAL A 97 4.86 15.44 20.85
N PHE A 98 5.33 16.37 20.03
CA PHE A 98 5.57 17.73 20.48
C PHE A 98 4.33 18.57 20.28
N ALA A 99 3.66 18.91 21.37
CA ALA A 99 2.54 19.84 21.31
C ALA A 99 3.10 21.24 21.05
N ILE A 100 2.66 21.85 19.95
CA ILE A 100 2.98 23.24 19.64
C ILE A 100 1.90 24.11 20.24
N ASP A 101 2.34 25.08 21.02
CA ASP A 101 1.47 26.07 21.59
C ASP A 101 1.99 27.50 21.36
N TYR A 102 1.07 28.45 21.26
CA TYR A 102 1.37 29.87 21.10
C TYR A 102 1.24 30.59 22.44
N HIS A 103 2.27 31.36 22.81
CA HIS A 103 2.25 32.19 24.00
C HIS A 103 2.01 33.66 23.61
N ASP A 104 0.82 34.17 23.94
CA ASP A 104 0.39 35.53 23.57
C ASP A 104 1.33 36.63 24.14
N ASP A 105 1.96 36.39 25.29
CA ASP A 105 2.78 37.40 25.98
C ASP A 105 4.18 37.62 25.39
N GLU A 106 4.70 36.68 24.60
CA GLU A 106 6.09 36.73 24.08
C GLU A 106 6.19 36.77 22.56
N ASN A 107 5.05 36.72 21.85
CA ASN A 107 5.02 36.60 20.39
C ASN A 107 5.88 35.42 19.88
N SER A 108 5.96 34.35 20.69
CA SER A 108 6.85 33.21 20.49
C SER A 108 6.08 31.89 20.63
N PHE A 109 6.53 30.88 19.89
CA PHE A 109 6.01 29.51 20.01
C PHE A 109 6.73 28.76 21.12
N VAL A 110 5.97 27.98 21.90
CA VAL A 110 6.51 27.07 22.90
C VAL A 110 6.24 25.63 22.45
N CYS A 111 7.30 24.83 22.40
CA CYS A 111 7.24 23.38 22.15
C CYS A 111 7.19 22.69 23.52
N VAL A 112 6.05 22.09 23.86
CA VAL A 112 5.94 21.23 25.04
C VAL A 112 5.93 19.79 24.56
N SER A 113 6.99 19.05 24.86
CA SER A 113 7.01 17.60 24.71
C SER A 113 5.89 17.00 25.56
N LYS A 114 4.87 16.40 24.93
CA LYS A 114 3.88 15.60 25.63
C LYS A 114 4.12 14.14 25.28
N PHE A 115 4.13 13.28 26.30
CA PHE A 115 3.86 11.87 26.05
C PHE A 115 2.39 11.78 25.68
N SER A 116 2.06 11.12 24.57
CA SER A 116 0.66 10.93 24.17
C SER A 116 -0.11 10.37 25.37
N SER A 117 -1.10 11.12 25.85
CA SER A 117 -2.06 10.68 26.87
C SER A 117 -3.21 9.86 26.26
N ARG A 118 -3.21 9.64 24.93
CA ARG A 118 -3.93 8.55 24.24
C ARG A 118 -3.08 7.31 24.30
N PRO A 119 -3.67 6.10 24.45
CA PRO A 119 -3.05 5.02 25.20
C PRO A 119 -1.60 4.79 24.72
N PRO A 120 -0.61 4.81 25.63
CA PRO A 120 0.82 4.95 25.28
C PRO A 120 1.31 3.87 24.30
N LEU A 121 2.54 3.97 23.79
CA LEU A 121 3.13 2.87 22.99
C LEU A 121 3.13 1.51 23.71
N SER A 122 2.96 1.49 25.03
CA SER A 122 2.66 0.27 25.79
C SER A 122 1.34 -0.39 25.38
N SER A 123 0.32 0.40 24.99
CA SER A 123 -0.90 -0.07 24.34
C SER A 123 -0.63 -0.62 22.96
N ILE A 124 0.14 0.05 22.12
CA ILE A 124 0.59 -0.49 20.81
C ILE A 124 1.32 -1.81 21.01
N SER A 125 2.30 -1.82 21.92
CA SER A 125 3.07 -2.99 22.28
C SER A 125 2.16 -4.08 22.82
N SER A 126 1.10 -3.75 23.57
CA SER A 126 0.13 -4.73 24.04
C SER A 126 -0.77 -5.27 22.92
N THR A 127 -1.25 -4.41 22.02
CA THR A 127 -2.06 -4.78 20.85
C THR A 127 -1.25 -5.67 19.90
N ILE A 128 0.03 -5.35 19.68
CA ILE A 128 0.92 -6.15 18.82
C ILE A 128 1.46 -7.40 19.56
N ALA A 129 1.78 -7.34 20.86
CA ALA A 129 2.44 -8.45 21.56
C ALA A 129 1.49 -9.46 22.22
N HIS A 130 0.33 -9.01 22.70
CA HIS A 130 -0.56 -9.82 23.55
C HIS A 130 -1.80 -10.34 22.84
N ASN A 131 -2.08 -9.91 21.61
CA ASN A 131 -3.18 -10.48 20.85
C ASN A 131 -2.68 -11.67 20.00
N ALA A 132 -3.08 -12.88 20.37
CA ALA A 132 -2.76 -14.08 19.58
C ALA A 132 -3.51 -14.10 18.23
N GLU A 133 -4.61 -13.35 18.12
CA GLU A 133 -5.50 -13.33 16.94
C GLU A 133 -4.94 -12.48 15.80
N VAL A 134 -4.06 -11.50 16.07
CA VAL A 134 -3.45 -10.65 15.02
C VAL A 134 -2.21 -11.27 14.36
N GLY A 135 -1.80 -12.47 14.80
CA GLY A 135 -0.61 -13.16 14.29
C GLY A 135 0.71 -12.59 14.82
N LYS A 136 1.82 -13.27 14.51
CA LYS A 136 3.18 -12.85 14.88
C LYS A 136 4.15 -13.27 13.78
N THR A 137 5.09 -12.40 13.44
CA THR A 137 6.26 -12.77 12.63
C THR A 137 7.42 -13.08 13.58
N PRO A 138 7.70 -14.35 13.89
CA PRO A 138 8.81 -14.69 14.77
C PRO A 138 10.14 -14.37 14.10
N PRO A 139 11.11 -13.75 14.80
CA PRO A 139 12.46 -13.61 14.28
C PRO A 139 13.09 -14.98 14.01
N LEU A 140 13.65 -15.16 12.82
CA LEU A 140 14.47 -16.31 12.45
C LEU A 140 15.94 -16.06 12.85
N PRO A 141 16.78 -17.11 12.98
CA PRO A 141 18.17 -16.96 13.43
C PRO A 141 19.04 -16.00 12.60
N ASN A 142 18.70 -15.82 11.32
CA ASN A 142 19.43 -14.95 10.39
C ASN A 142 18.76 -13.60 10.15
N ASP A 143 17.66 -13.30 10.87
CA ASP A 143 17.00 -12.01 10.75
C ASP A 143 17.82 -10.94 11.48
N GLU A 144 18.03 -9.82 10.80
CA GLU A 144 18.55 -8.61 11.43
C GLU A 144 17.39 -7.89 12.14
N GLN A 145 17.52 -7.69 13.45
CA GLN A 145 16.59 -6.87 14.22
C GLN A 145 17.08 -5.43 14.26
N ILE A 146 16.21 -4.50 13.91
CA ILE A 146 16.51 -3.08 13.78
C ILE A 146 15.58 -2.31 14.70
N GLU A 147 16.15 -1.53 15.62
CA GLU A 147 15.35 -0.71 16.52
C GLU A 147 14.65 0.41 15.72
N PHE A 148 13.36 0.60 15.94
CA PHE A 148 12.58 1.65 15.27
C PHE A 148 13.17 3.05 15.50
N ALA A 149 13.75 3.30 16.67
CA ALA A 149 14.42 4.57 16.97
C ALA A 149 15.67 4.82 16.09
N SER A 150 16.20 3.80 15.42
CA SER A 150 17.39 3.87 14.55
C SER A 150 17.06 4.13 13.07
N ILE A 151 15.78 4.30 12.71
CA ILE A 151 15.36 4.64 11.35
C ILE A 151 14.89 6.10 11.24
N ILE A 152 15.28 6.74 10.15
CA ILE A 152 14.86 8.09 9.77
C ILE A 152 13.84 7.92 8.65
N ARG A 153 12.64 8.44 8.85
CA ARG A 153 11.52 8.39 7.89
C ARG A 153 11.50 9.69 7.08
N TYR A 154 11.34 9.58 5.76
CA TYR A 154 11.39 10.71 4.83
C TYR A 154 10.00 11.01 4.25
N ASP A 155 9.50 10.14 3.40
CA ASP A 155 8.25 10.34 2.68
C ASP A 155 7.49 9.03 2.59
N GLN A 156 6.18 9.13 2.76
CA GLN A 156 5.27 8.05 2.46
C GLN A 156 5.24 7.80 0.95
N LEU A 157 5.53 6.56 0.58
CA LEU A 157 5.31 6.04 -0.76
C LEU A 157 3.81 5.76 -0.90
N GLY A 158 3.23 6.07 -2.06
CA GLY A 158 1.78 6.02 -2.28
C GLY A 158 1.11 4.68 -1.95
N GLY A 159 -0.23 4.67 -1.92
CA GLY A 159 -1.06 3.50 -1.61
C GLY A 159 -1.71 3.55 -0.21
N GLN A 160 -2.69 2.67 0.01
CA GLN A 160 -3.34 2.49 1.31
C GLN A 160 -2.43 1.65 2.22
N GLY A 161 -1.44 2.28 2.87
CA GLY A 161 -0.54 1.58 3.78
C GLY A 161 0.63 2.41 4.26
N CYS A 162 1.47 1.78 5.09
CA CYS A 162 2.58 2.44 5.79
C CYS A 162 3.91 2.33 5.05
N ALA A 163 3.87 2.26 3.72
CA ALA A 163 5.07 2.21 2.91
C ALA A 163 5.82 3.53 3.07
N THR A 164 6.88 3.55 3.86
CA THR A 164 7.63 4.78 4.11
C THR A 164 9.05 4.61 3.63
N ARG A 165 9.55 5.55 2.85
CA ARG A 165 10.96 5.60 2.49
C ARG A 165 11.76 5.98 3.73
N ILE A 166 12.73 5.14 4.09
CA ILE A 166 13.54 5.31 5.28
C ILE A 166 15.04 5.23 4.97
N ARG A 167 15.84 5.78 5.87
CA ARG A 167 17.29 5.54 5.97
C ARG A 167 17.64 5.09 7.38
N ARG A 168 18.64 4.22 7.52
CA ARG A 168 19.17 3.87 8.85
C ARG A 168 20.13 4.96 9.33
N MET A 169 20.05 5.30 10.61
CA MET A 169 21.00 6.23 11.24
C MET A 169 22.44 5.75 11.05
N GLY A 170 23.34 6.67 10.70
CA GLY A 170 24.76 6.37 10.48
C GLY A 170 25.08 5.64 9.17
N LYS A 171 24.11 5.41 8.28
CA LYS A 171 24.35 4.91 6.92
C LYS A 171 24.41 6.05 5.89
N GLY A 172 25.13 5.80 4.80
CA GLY A 172 25.34 6.74 3.71
C GLY A 172 24.02 7.15 3.03
N SER A 173 24.05 8.27 2.30
CA SER A 173 22.86 8.90 1.69
C SER A 173 22.17 8.06 0.61
N GLU A 174 22.79 6.98 0.13
CA GLU A 174 22.25 6.11 -0.92
C GLU A 174 21.57 4.83 -0.39
N ASP A 175 21.60 4.60 0.93
CA ASP A 175 21.08 3.39 1.58
C ASP A 175 19.59 3.51 1.96
N PHE A 176 18.75 3.86 0.98
CA PHE A 176 17.31 3.91 1.17
C PHE A 176 16.71 2.51 1.23
N MET A 177 15.77 2.34 2.15
CA MET A 177 14.93 1.15 2.28
C MET A 177 13.47 1.59 2.40
N VAL A 178 12.55 0.61 2.33
CA VAL A 178 11.13 0.84 2.58
C VAL A 178 10.75 0.19 3.88
N PHE A 179 10.21 0.96 4.82
CA PHE A 179 9.53 0.43 6.00
C PHE A 179 8.11 0.02 5.61
N LYS A 180 7.70 -1.19 6.00
CA LYS A 180 6.30 -1.67 5.96
C LYS A 180 5.97 -2.25 7.32
N GLY A 181 4.90 -1.78 7.94
CA GLY A 181 4.49 -2.19 9.29
C GLY A 181 3.62 -1.12 9.95
N ILE A 182 3.53 -1.16 11.27
CA ILE A 182 2.79 -0.16 12.05
C ILE A 182 3.79 0.80 12.69
N ASP A 183 3.82 2.05 12.22
CA ASP A 183 4.46 3.14 12.92
C ASP A 183 3.47 3.89 13.82
N PHE A 184 4.00 4.76 14.68
CA PHE A 184 3.17 5.50 15.63
C PHE A 184 2.15 6.40 14.94
N ARG A 185 2.49 6.99 13.78
CA ARG A 185 1.57 7.75 12.94
C ARG A 185 0.38 6.90 12.51
N THR A 186 0.65 5.71 11.98
CA THR A 186 -0.38 4.75 11.54
C THR A 186 -1.29 4.40 12.70
N PHE A 187 -0.72 4.09 13.86
CA PHE A 187 -1.52 3.80 15.05
C PHE A 187 -2.39 4.99 15.44
N LEU A 188 -1.86 6.21 15.50
CA LEU A 188 -2.65 7.40 15.82
C LEU A 188 -3.76 7.69 14.80
N THR A 189 -3.64 7.18 13.57
CA THR A 189 -4.60 7.40 12.48
C THR A 189 -5.74 6.39 12.52
N TYR A 190 -5.49 5.15 12.97
CA TYR A 190 -6.43 4.04 12.84
C TYR A 190 -6.78 3.33 14.15
N ALA A 191 -6.19 3.75 15.28
CA ALA A 191 -6.60 3.28 16.60
C ALA A 191 -7.87 4.01 17.01
N ASP A 192 -8.85 3.25 17.49
CA ASP A 192 -10.18 3.73 17.82
C ASP A 192 -10.61 3.26 19.23
N ASP A 193 -11.65 3.88 19.77
CA ASP A 193 -12.24 3.44 21.04
C ASP A 193 -13.15 2.19 20.86
N GLU A 194 -13.28 1.66 19.65
CA GLU A 194 -14.14 0.53 19.27
C GLU A 194 -13.38 -0.80 19.16
N GLY A 195 -12.28 -0.91 19.90
CA GLY A 195 -11.52 -2.15 20.03
C GLY A 195 -10.42 -2.31 18.99
N ASP A 196 -9.98 -1.23 18.34
CA ASP A 196 -8.82 -1.17 17.45
C ASP A 196 -8.97 -2.09 16.23
N LYS A 197 -10.19 -2.29 15.71
CA LYS A 197 -10.46 -3.30 14.66
C LYS A 197 -9.63 -3.06 13.40
N THR A 198 -9.64 -1.82 12.90
CA THR A 198 -8.91 -1.43 11.69
C THR A 198 -7.41 -1.64 11.84
N ILE A 199 -6.81 -1.12 12.92
CA ILE A 199 -5.37 -1.28 13.14
C ILE A 199 -4.99 -2.74 13.39
N ARG A 200 -5.81 -3.54 14.07
CA ARG A 200 -5.60 -4.99 14.24
C ARG A 200 -5.64 -5.72 12.90
N HIS A 201 -6.57 -5.36 12.02
CA HIS A 201 -6.62 -5.92 10.68
C HIS A 201 -5.36 -5.59 9.88
N MET A 202 -4.90 -4.33 9.91
CA MET A 202 -3.64 -3.94 9.29
C MET A 202 -2.46 -4.75 9.86
N ILE A 203 -2.40 -4.91 11.19
CA ILE A 203 -1.37 -5.72 11.87
C ILE A 203 -1.35 -7.15 11.32
N HIS A 204 -2.53 -7.76 11.25
CA HIS A 204 -2.68 -9.11 10.78
C HIS A 204 -2.33 -9.27 9.30
N GLY A 205 -2.72 -8.32 8.45
CA GLY A 205 -2.37 -8.30 7.02
C GLY A 205 -0.85 -8.33 6.79
N TRP A 206 -0.09 -7.50 7.50
CA TRP A 206 1.37 -7.49 7.32
C TRP A 206 2.07 -8.71 7.91
N HIS A 207 1.62 -9.25 9.04
CA HIS A 207 2.16 -10.52 9.56
C HIS A 207 1.92 -11.67 8.58
N ARG A 208 0.70 -11.80 8.05
CA ARG A 208 0.36 -12.80 7.04
C ARG A 208 1.23 -12.66 5.80
N SER A 209 1.46 -11.44 5.32
CA SER A 209 2.33 -11.17 4.17
C SER A 209 3.76 -11.66 4.40
N ASN A 210 4.29 -11.51 5.62
CA ASN A 210 5.63 -11.94 5.95
C ASN A 210 5.75 -13.45 5.97
N ASP A 211 4.76 -14.11 6.58
CA ASP A 211 4.73 -15.56 6.66
C ASP A 211 4.58 -16.16 5.26
N LEU A 212 3.75 -15.57 4.40
CA LEU A 212 3.64 -15.95 3.00
C LEU A 212 4.99 -15.85 2.28
N LEU A 213 5.62 -14.66 2.29
CA LEU A 213 6.89 -14.44 1.59
C LEU A 213 8.05 -15.30 2.12
N ARG A 214 8.04 -15.65 3.41
CA ARG A 214 9.06 -16.54 4.02
C ARG A 214 8.93 -17.99 3.57
N ASN A 215 7.72 -18.44 3.31
CA ASN A 215 7.43 -19.82 2.90
C ASN A 215 7.33 -19.97 1.38
N MET A 216 7.20 -18.86 0.65
CA MET A 216 7.16 -18.86 -0.80
C MET A 216 8.53 -19.25 -1.39
N PRO A 217 8.59 -20.15 -2.40
CA PRO A 217 9.81 -20.37 -3.17
C PRO A 217 10.31 -19.06 -3.78
N ARG A 218 11.62 -18.82 -3.75
CA ARG A 218 12.20 -17.56 -4.26
C ARG A 218 12.04 -17.44 -5.77
N HIS A 219 11.75 -16.23 -6.24
CA HIS A 219 11.66 -15.90 -7.66
C HIS A 219 12.18 -14.47 -7.90
N PRO A 220 12.90 -14.19 -9.01
CA PRO A 220 13.44 -12.85 -9.27
C PRO A 220 12.37 -11.77 -9.40
N ASN A 221 11.23 -12.09 -10.01
CA ASN A 221 10.12 -11.13 -10.20
C ASN A 221 9.13 -11.08 -9.03
N VAL A 222 9.48 -11.60 -7.86
CA VAL A 222 8.66 -11.56 -6.64
C VAL A 222 9.49 -10.99 -5.50
N LEU A 223 8.88 -10.13 -4.69
CA LEU A 223 9.57 -9.50 -3.56
C LEU A 223 10.25 -10.55 -2.67
N PRO A 224 11.52 -10.34 -2.27
CA PRO A 224 12.21 -11.30 -1.42
C PRO A 224 11.61 -11.36 -0.02
N ALA A 225 11.79 -12.52 0.63
CA ALA A 225 11.41 -12.73 2.02
C ALA A 225 12.03 -11.66 2.95
N PRO A 226 11.27 -11.12 3.92
CA PRO A 226 11.77 -10.11 4.84
C PRO A 226 12.83 -10.71 5.78
N SER A 227 14.02 -10.12 5.76
CA SER A 227 15.19 -10.49 6.58
C SER A 227 15.61 -9.40 7.58
N LYS A 228 14.96 -8.24 7.52
CA LYS A 228 15.21 -7.09 8.40
C LYS A 228 13.91 -6.75 9.11
N LEU A 229 13.82 -7.12 10.38
CA LEU A 229 12.63 -6.90 11.21
C LEU A 229 12.82 -5.66 12.06
N VAL A 230 11.85 -4.76 12.03
CA VAL A 230 11.87 -3.55 12.84
C VAL A 230 11.18 -3.82 14.16
N THR A 231 11.85 -3.49 15.26
CA THR A 231 11.36 -3.71 16.61
C THR A 231 11.17 -2.41 17.37
N CYS A 232 10.12 -2.32 18.18
CA CYS A 232 9.94 -1.27 19.17
C CYS A 232 10.03 -1.89 20.56
N GLY A 233 10.77 -1.24 21.46
CA GLY A 233 10.84 -1.61 22.87
C GLY A 233 9.86 -0.79 23.69
N SER A 234 9.10 -1.43 24.58
CA SER A 234 8.49 -0.76 25.74
C SER A 234 9.26 -1.16 26.98
N GLN A 235 9.65 -0.19 27.81
CA GLN A 235 10.01 -0.49 29.20
C GLN A 235 8.73 -0.96 29.89
N SER A 236 8.68 -2.21 30.32
CA SER A 236 7.62 -2.71 31.18
C SER A 236 8.19 -3.02 32.56
N GLU A 237 7.33 -3.05 33.59
CA GLU A 237 7.72 -3.45 34.96
C GLU A 237 8.33 -4.86 35.02
N HIS A 238 8.16 -5.68 33.97
CA HIS A 238 8.62 -7.07 33.87
C HIS A 238 9.80 -7.26 32.88
N GLY A 239 10.41 -6.17 32.40
CA GLY A 239 11.54 -6.19 31.45
C GLY A 239 11.25 -5.46 30.13
N SER A 240 12.26 -5.34 29.27
CA SER A 240 12.13 -4.76 27.93
C SER A 240 11.40 -5.73 27.00
N LEU A 241 10.14 -5.43 26.66
CA LEU A 241 9.41 -6.18 25.65
C LEU A 241 9.76 -5.59 24.28
N HIS A 242 10.52 -6.34 23.48
CA HIS A 242 10.79 -6.00 22.09
C HIS A 242 9.74 -6.66 21.21
N VAL A 243 8.94 -5.84 20.54
CA VAL A 243 7.87 -6.29 19.67
C VAL A 243 8.24 -5.97 18.22
N VAL A 244 8.02 -6.90 17.31
CA VAL A 244 8.20 -6.64 15.87
C VAL A 244 7.03 -5.79 15.40
N CYS A 245 7.31 -4.55 15.01
CA CYS A 245 6.30 -3.62 14.51
C CYS A 245 6.35 -3.45 12.97
N GLY A 246 7.33 -4.05 12.29
CA GLY A 246 7.40 -4.03 10.84
C GLY A 246 8.61 -4.73 10.26
N LYS A 247 8.86 -4.47 8.97
CA LYS A 247 10.01 -4.97 8.20
C LYS A 247 10.62 -3.86 7.36
N LEU A 248 11.88 -4.06 6.97
CA LEU A 248 12.52 -3.27 5.92
C LEU A 248 12.64 -4.08 4.63
N GLN A 249 12.21 -3.47 3.53
CA GLN A 249 12.27 -4.00 2.17
C GLN A 249 13.26 -3.18 1.32
N PRO A 250 13.77 -3.73 0.21
CA PRO A 250 14.57 -2.97 -0.75
C PRO A 250 13.80 -1.76 -1.28
N PHE A 251 14.49 -0.63 -1.46
CA PHE A 251 13.94 0.51 -2.19
C PHE A 251 14.23 0.36 -3.69
N TYR A 252 13.17 0.30 -4.48
CA TYR A 252 13.23 0.16 -5.94
C TYR A 252 13.24 1.55 -6.58
N VAL A 253 14.43 1.99 -6.97
CA VAL A 253 14.68 3.37 -7.46
C VAL A 253 13.93 3.71 -8.76
N GLY A 254 13.54 2.69 -9.54
CA GLY A 254 12.74 2.88 -10.75
C GLY A 254 11.27 3.25 -10.46
N GLY A 255 10.83 3.16 -9.19
CA GLY A 255 9.44 3.34 -8.80
C GLY A 255 8.59 2.13 -9.20
N ASP A 256 7.32 2.35 -9.49
CA ASP A 256 6.38 1.35 -9.99
C ASP A 256 5.97 1.61 -11.45
N VAL A 257 5.41 0.59 -12.10
CA VAL A 257 4.98 0.67 -13.50
C VAL A 257 3.83 1.67 -13.69
N GLY A 258 2.93 1.82 -12.71
CA GLY A 258 1.84 2.79 -12.76
C GLY A 258 2.36 4.23 -12.87
N SER A 259 3.22 4.62 -11.94
CA SER A 259 3.93 5.90 -11.95
C SER A 259 4.73 6.12 -13.24
N ARG A 260 5.32 5.06 -13.82
CA ARG A 260 6.02 5.16 -15.10
C ARG A 260 5.08 5.48 -16.26
N ILE A 261 3.92 4.84 -16.32
CA ILE A 261 2.88 5.09 -17.34
C ILE A 261 2.44 6.55 -17.26
N GLU A 262 2.04 7.00 -16.07
CA GLU A 262 1.57 8.37 -15.83
C GLU A 262 2.62 9.41 -16.21
N LYS A 263 3.87 9.22 -15.77
CA LYS A 263 4.99 10.09 -16.14
C LYS A 263 5.20 10.14 -17.65
N SER A 264 5.10 9.01 -18.34
CA SER A 264 5.23 8.96 -19.80
C SER A 264 4.08 9.69 -20.49
N ASN A 265 2.85 9.54 -19.97
CA ASN A 265 1.66 10.22 -20.50
C ASN A 265 1.74 11.74 -20.31
N ALA A 266 2.16 12.19 -19.12
CA ALA A 266 2.38 13.61 -18.83
C ALA A 266 3.42 14.25 -19.78
N LEU A 267 4.47 13.49 -20.12
CA LEU A 267 5.50 13.90 -21.10
C LEU A 267 5.09 13.68 -22.56
N ARG A 268 3.92 13.08 -22.81
CA ARG A 268 3.43 12.68 -24.15
C ARG A 268 4.43 11.79 -24.90
N THR A 269 5.16 10.97 -24.16
CA THR A 269 6.09 9.98 -24.70
C THR A 269 5.51 8.58 -24.57
N ARG A 270 5.96 7.66 -25.43
CA ARG A 270 5.64 6.22 -25.30
C ARG A 270 6.78 5.51 -24.57
N ILE A 271 6.43 4.56 -23.71
CA ILE A 271 7.40 3.60 -23.17
C ILE A 271 7.86 2.71 -24.36
N PRO A 272 9.17 2.48 -24.55
CA PRO A 272 9.67 1.67 -25.66
C PRO A 272 9.08 0.26 -25.70
N LEU A 273 8.87 -0.29 -26.90
CA LEU A 273 8.32 -1.65 -27.08
C LEU A 273 9.19 -2.73 -26.44
N ALA A 274 10.53 -2.57 -26.48
CA ALA A 274 11.47 -3.48 -25.83
C ALA A 274 11.23 -3.55 -24.31
N THR A 275 11.08 -2.40 -23.66
CA THR A 275 10.76 -2.32 -22.23
C THR A 275 9.38 -2.93 -21.96
N LYS A 276 8.39 -2.64 -22.79
CA LYS A 276 7.02 -3.19 -22.64
C LYS A 276 7.01 -4.73 -22.69
N VAL A 277 7.68 -5.34 -23.66
CA VAL A 277 7.69 -6.81 -23.78
C VAL A 277 8.44 -7.48 -22.64
N GLN A 278 9.56 -6.89 -22.20
CA GLN A 278 10.29 -7.34 -21.02
C GLN A 278 9.39 -7.30 -19.77
N TRP A 279 8.73 -6.17 -19.54
CA TRP A 279 7.84 -5.99 -18.40
C TRP A 279 6.62 -6.92 -18.44
N CYS A 280 6.00 -7.13 -19.61
CA CYS A 280 4.95 -8.13 -19.74
C CYS A 280 5.45 -9.55 -19.42
N ALA A 281 6.68 -9.90 -19.83
CA ALA A 281 7.29 -11.18 -19.49
C ALA A 281 7.57 -11.33 -17.99
N ASP A 282 8.10 -10.29 -17.34
CA ASP A 282 8.35 -10.28 -15.89
C ASP A 282 7.05 -10.38 -15.07
N MET A 283 6.01 -9.65 -15.47
CA MET A 283 4.68 -9.74 -14.84
C MET A 283 4.11 -11.15 -14.98
N ALA A 284 4.16 -11.73 -16.18
CA ALA A 284 3.70 -13.09 -16.42
C ALA A 284 4.50 -14.13 -15.61
N ALA A 285 5.82 -13.94 -15.48
CA ALA A 285 6.69 -14.83 -14.73
C ALA A 285 6.36 -14.81 -13.23
N ALA A 286 6.14 -13.62 -12.67
CA ALA A 286 5.70 -13.47 -11.29
C ALA A 286 4.37 -14.20 -11.04
N VAL A 287 3.35 -13.96 -11.87
CA VAL A 287 2.02 -14.56 -11.67
C VAL A 287 2.03 -16.07 -11.91
N ALA A 288 2.74 -16.56 -12.91
CA ALA A 288 2.92 -18.00 -13.11
C ALA A 288 3.60 -18.65 -11.88
N HIS A 289 4.59 -17.99 -11.28
CA HIS A 289 5.24 -18.47 -10.06
C HIS A 289 4.26 -18.63 -8.90
N LEU A 290 3.35 -17.67 -8.69
CA LEU A 290 2.30 -17.71 -7.67
C LEU A 290 1.49 -19.01 -7.74
N HIS A 291 0.90 -19.28 -8.91
CA HIS A 291 -0.01 -20.41 -9.08
C HIS A 291 0.70 -21.74 -9.24
N ARG A 292 1.88 -21.76 -9.87
CA ARG A 292 2.55 -23.01 -10.26
C ARG A 292 3.50 -23.50 -9.19
N GLN A 293 4.25 -22.62 -8.54
CA GLN A 293 5.24 -22.99 -7.53
C GLN A 293 4.76 -22.68 -6.11
N ALA A 294 4.27 -21.47 -5.87
CA ALA A 294 3.89 -21.02 -4.52
C ALA A 294 2.52 -21.54 -4.06
N LYS A 295 1.65 -21.94 -5.00
CA LYS A 295 0.27 -22.40 -4.72
C LYS A 295 -0.53 -21.36 -3.92
N THR A 296 -0.39 -20.11 -4.33
CA THR A 296 -1.04 -18.96 -3.70
C THR A 296 -1.53 -17.99 -4.78
N TYR A 297 -2.04 -16.84 -4.35
CA TYR A 297 -2.51 -15.76 -5.18
C TYR A 297 -1.99 -14.41 -4.67
N HIS A 298 -2.03 -13.40 -5.53
CA HIS A 298 -1.80 -12.03 -5.13
C HIS A 298 -3.12 -11.44 -4.61
N MET A 299 -4.13 -11.30 -5.49
CA MET A 299 -5.43 -10.58 -5.36
C MET A 299 -5.42 -9.13 -5.90
N ASP A 300 -4.32 -8.39 -5.75
CA ASP A 300 -4.19 -6.98 -6.17
C ASP A 300 -3.16 -6.83 -7.31
N ILE A 301 -3.38 -7.52 -8.44
CA ILE A 301 -2.50 -7.38 -9.61
C ILE A 301 -2.86 -6.09 -10.34
N LYS A 302 -1.94 -5.12 -10.32
CA LYS A 302 -2.05 -3.84 -11.03
C LYS A 302 -0.65 -3.25 -11.30
N PRO A 303 -0.51 -2.31 -12.25
CA PRO A 303 0.79 -1.69 -12.56
C PRO A 303 1.51 -1.11 -11.33
N GLY A 304 0.77 -0.52 -10.39
CA GLY A 304 1.33 0.07 -9.16
C GLY A 304 2.03 -0.92 -8.23
N ASN A 305 1.75 -2.23 -8.36
CA ASN A 305 2.34 -3.26 -7.50
C ASN A 305 3.54 -3.97 -8.15
N PHE A 306 3.90 -3.60 -9.38
CA PHE A 306 5.13 -4.04 -10.04
C PHE A 306 6.21 -2.96 -9.90
N LEU A 307 7.20 -3.23 -9.05
CA LEU A 307 8.31 -2.34 -8.75
C LEU A 307 9.45 -2.53 -9.76
N ILE A 308 10.11 -1.45 -10.17
CA ILE A 308 11.17 -1.46 -11.17
C ILE A 308 12.54 -1.42 -10.46
N ASP A 309 13.32 -2.47 -10.65
CA ASP A 309 14.66 -2.58 -10.08
C ASP A 309 15.72 -1.76 -10.85
N ARG A 310 16.99 -1.88 -10.44
CA ARG A 310 18.09 -1.10 -11.04
C ARG A 310 18.45 -1.55 -12.45
N ASP A 311 18.08 -2.79 -12.80
CA ASP A 311 18.34 -3.42 -14.09
C ASP A 311 17.08 -3.37 -14.98
N ASP A 312 16.09 -2.54 -14.62
CA ASP A 312 14.81 -2.34 -15.31
C ASP A 312 13.91 -3.59 -15.34
N ASN A 313 14.14 -4.57 -14.46
CA ASN A 313 13.25 -5.72 -14.29
C ASN A 313 12.13 -5.41 -13.30
N LEU A 314 11.02 -6.12 -13.41
CA LEU A 314 9.89 -5.97 -12.50
C LEU A 314 9.91 -6.97 -11.35
N VAL A 315 9.52 -6.48 -10.17
CA VAL A 315 9.31 -7.26 -8.95
C VAL A 315 7.92 -7.00 -8.41
N LEU A 316 7.11 -8.05 -8.24
CA LEU A 316 5.78 -7.98 -7.64
C LEU A 316 5.87 -7.78 -6.12
N GLY A 317 5.32 -6.66 -5.63
CA GLY A 317 5.27 -6.25 -4.23
C GLY A 317 3.85 -6.03 -3.71
N ASP A 318 3.76 -5.46 -2.51
CA ASP A 318 2.49 -5.15 -1.81
C ASP A 318 1.64 -6.38 -1.48
N TRP A 319 2.10 -7.13 -0.47
CA TRP A 319 1.58 -8.46 -0.10
C TRP A 319 0.68 -8.43 1.13
N GLU A 320 0.49 -7.26 1.72
CA GLU A 320 -0.30 -7.00 2.92
C GLU A 320 -1.82 -7.03 2.67
N GLN A 321 -2.23 -7.47 1.48
CA GLN A 321 -3.49 -7.12 0.81
C GLN A 321 -4.75 -7.44 1.58
N THR A 322 -5.69 -6.52 1.42
CA THR A 322 -6.99 -6.54 2.06
C THR A 322 -8.13 -6.27 1.08
N ASP A 323 -7.86 -5.80 -0.15
CA ASP A 323 -8.86 -5.47 -1.18
C ASP A 323 -8.32 -5.80 -2.58
N ALA A 324 -9.23 -5.99 -3.54
CA ALA A 324 -8.97 -6.19 -4.96
C ALA A 324 -9.51 -4.98 -5.76
N PRO A 325 -8.67 -4.27 -6.54
CA PRO A 325 -9.04 -2.99 -7.14
C PRO A 325 -10.08 -3.14 -8.25
N THR A 326 -11.12 -2.30 -8.23
CA THR A 326 -12.20 -2.31 -9.25
C THR A 326 -11.70 -2.27 -10.68
N THR A 327 -10.58 -1.60 -10.92
CA THR A 327 -10.03 -1.39 -12.26
C THR A 327 -9.38 -2.62 -12.87
N THR A 328 -8.96 -3.60 -12.06
CA THR A 328 -8.28 -4.81 -12.58
C THR A 328 -8.92 -6.12 -12.15
N THR A 329 -9.71 -6.16 -11.07
CA THR A 329 -10.43 -7.37 -10.63
C THR A 329 -11.30 -7.97 -11.75
N ALA A 330 -11.30 -9.29 -11.86
CA ALA A 330 -12.15 -9.99 -12.81
C ALA A 330 -13.65 -9.80 -12.48
N PRO A 331 -14.54 -9.55 -13.47
CA PRO A 331 -15.95 -9.30 -13.21
C PRO A 331 -16.66 -10.42 -12.43
N GLU A 332 -16.28 -11.68 -12.64
CA GLU A 332 -16.84 -12.82 -11.93
C GLU A 332 -16.32 -12.98 -10.50
N ALA A 333 -15.25 -12.25 -10.13
CA ALA A 333 -14.66 -12.26 -8.79
C ALA A 333 -15.23 -11.15 -7.88
N ASP A 334 -16.31 -10.47 -8.30
CA ASP A 334 -16.99 -9.37 -7.58
C ASP A 334 -17.73 -9.80 -6.29
N GLY A 335 -17.63 -11.06 -5.88
CA GLY A 335 -18.31 -11.58 -4.70
C GLY A 335 -19.78 -11.94 -4.92
N THR A 336 -20.33 -11.86 -6.14
CA THR A 336 -21.75 -12.17 -6.45
C THR A 336 -21.96 -13.48 -7.22
N TRP A 337 -20.89 -14.19 -7.56
CA TRP A 337 -20.93 -15.45 -8.30
C TRP A 337 -20.51 -16.64 -7.42
N ASP A 338 -21.16 -17.78 -7.64
CA ASP A 338 -20.67 -19.09 -7.25
C ASP A 338 -20.00 -19.75 -8.46
N VAL A 339 -19.06 -20.64 -8.20
CA VAL A 339 -18.35 -21.37 -9.25
C VAL A 339 -18.40 -22.87 -8.99
N GLU A 340 -18.66 -23.63 -10.05
CA GLU A 340 -18.61 -25.08 -10.03
C GLU A 340 -17.64 -25.58 -11.12
N THR A 341 -16.91 -26.64 -10.80
CA THR A 341 -16.03 -27.32 -11.75
C THR A 341 -16.80 -28.46 -12.41
N GLY A 342 -17.21 -28.31 -13.66
CA GLY A 342 -17.97 -29.31 -14.40
C GLY A 342 -17.12 -30.39 -15.07
N GLU A 343 -17.72 -31.56 -15.30
CA GLU A 343 -17.14 -32.59 -16.19
C GLU A 343 -17.25 -32.13 -17.65
N GLY A 344 -16.12 -31.81 -18.26
CA GLY A 344 -16.04 -31.42 -19.65
C GLY A 344 -14.63 -30.98 -20.03
N ALA A 345 -14.17 -31.41 -21.20
CA ALA A 345 -12.94 -30.91 -21.78
C ALA A 345 -13.19 -29.53 -22.40
N GLY A 346 -12.83 -28.47 -21.69
CA GLY A 346 -12.48 -27.23 -22.37
C GLY A 346 -11.18 -27.49 -23.14
N PHE A 347 -11.16 -27.18 -24.44
CA PHE A 347 -9.90 -27.20 -25.17
C PHE A 347 -9.05 -26.03 -24.69
N ALA A 348 -8.04 -26.31 -23.87
CA ALA A 348 -6.97 -25.35 -23.67
C ALA A 348 -6.14 -25.29 -24.96
N SER A 349 -5.62 -24.11 -25.31
CA SER A 349 -4.86 -23.83 -26.55
C SER A 349 -3.64 -24.74 -26.73
N ASN A 350 -3.15 -25.27 -25.62
CA ASN A 350 -2.04 -26.20 -25.44
C ASN A 350 -2.44 -27.70 -25.50
N GLY A 351 -3.69 -28.02 -25.89
CA GLY A 351 -4.16 -29.38 -26.14
C GLY A 351 -4.42 -30.23 -24.90
N LEU A 352 -4.35 -29.64 -23.70
CA LEU A 352 -4.76 -30.27 -22.45
C LEU A 352 -6.26 -30.09 -22.22
N ASN A 353 -6.94 -31.16 -21.79
CA ASN A 353 -8.30 -31.08 -21.30
C ASN A 353 -8.30 -30.31 -19.98
N ARG A 354 -8.73 -29.05 -20.00
CA ARG A 354 -9.01 -28.30 -18.77
C ARG A 354 -10.45 -28.54 -18.34
N PRO A 355 -10.74 -28.67 -17.04
CA PRO A 355 -12.11 -28.73 -16.57
C PRO A 355 -12.82 -27.41 -16.90
N ARG A 356 -14.11 -27.49 -17.23
CA ARG A 356 -14.91 -26.32 -17.54
C ARG A 356 -15.48 -25.71 -16.26
N LEU A 357 -15.30 -24.41 -16.08
CA LEU A 357 -15.89 -23.66 -14.98
C LEU A 357 -17.30 -23.21 -15.37
N ARG A 358 -18.24 -23.33 -14.43
CA ARG A 358 -19.59 -22.80 -14.55
C ARG A 358 -19.82 -21.80 -13.44
N TYR A 359 -20.14 -20.56 -13.81
CA TYR A 359 -20.48 -19.51 -12.88
C TYR A 359 -21.99 -19.35 -12.81
N THR A 360 -22.52 -19.27 -11.60
CA THR A 360 -23.95 -19.02 -11.35
C THR A 360 -24.08 -17.85 -10.40
N LYS A 361 -24.96 -16.91 -10.71
CA LYS A 361 -25.19 -15.78 -9.83
C LYS A 361 -25.80 -16.26 -8.52
N TYR A 362 -25.25 -15.80 -7.41
CA TYR A 362 -25.72 -16.18 -6.08
C TYR A 362 -27.10 -15.57 -5.80
N GLU A 363 -28.09 -16.41 -5.49
CA GLU A 363 -29.48 -16.01 -5.22
C GLU A 363 -29.88 -16.12 -3.73
N GLY A 364 -28.91 -16.40 -2.85
CA GLY A 364 -29.14 -16.55 -1.41
C GLY A 364 -29.24 -15.21 -0.66
N PRO A 365 -29.38 -15.26 0.68
CA PRO A 365 -29.37 -14.05 1.52
C PRO A 365 -28.02 -13.32 1.43
N PRO A 366 -27.94 -12.01 1.70
CA PRO A 366 -26.69 -11.26 1.68
C PRO A 366 -25.56 -12.01 2.41
N ARG A 367 -24.45 -12.26 1.71
CA ARG A 367 -23.32 -13.04 2.22
C ARG A 367 -22.17 -12.11 2.58
N ARG A 368 -21.52 -12.38 3.72
CA ARG A 368 -20.37 -11.62 4.21
C ARG A 368 -19.28 -12.56 4.76
N ASN A 369 -18.03 -12.39 4.32
CA ASN A 369 -16.86 -13.08 4.89
C ASN A 369 -15.68 -12.14 5.22
N THR A 370 -15.93 -10.84 5.11
CA THR A 370 -15.05 -9.72 5.48
C THR A 370 -15.70 -8.94 6.62
N GLU A 371 -14.92 -8.32 7.48
CA GLU A 371 -15.45 -7.54 8.60
C GLU A 371 -16.00 -6.19 8.12
N GLU A 372 -17.18 -5.81 8.64
CA GLU A 372 -17.97 -4.65 8.20
C GLU A 372 -17.27 -3.30 8.41
N ASP A 373 -16.39 -3.20 9.41
CA ASP A 373 -15.75 -1.95 9.82
C ASP A 373 -14.35 -1.74 9.23
N VAL A 374 -13.87 -2.65 8.37
CA VAL A 374 -12.43 -2.76 8.07
C VAL A 374 -12.07 -2.37 6.64
N LEU A 375 -12.96 -2.58 5.66
CA LEU A 375 -12.67 -2.42 4.22
C LEU A 375 -13.63 -1.48 3.49
N GLY A 376 -14.42 -0.70 4.22
CA GLY A 376 -15.43 0.19 3.64
C GLY A 376 -16.61 -0.53 2.96
N ASP A 377 -17.48 0.24 2.31
CA ASP A 377 -18.83 -0.19 1.92
C ASP A 377 -18.95 -0.82 0.52
N TYR A 378 -17.86 -1.14 -0.18
CA TYR A 378 -17.97 -1.69 -1.54
C TYR A 378 -18.57 -3.13 -1.54
N PRO A 379 -19.40 -3.50 -2.53
CA PRO A 379 -20.09 -4.80 -2.55
C PRO A 379 -19.15 -6.04 -2.54
N TRP A 380 -18.03 -6.02 -3.26
CA TRP A 380 -17.03 -7.11 -3.20
C TRP A 380 -16.24 -7.12 -1.89
N ASN A 381 -16.16 -5.97 -1.19
CA ASN A 381 -15.66 -5.88 0.18
C ASN A 381 -16.60 -6.50 1.18
N THR A 382 -17.74 -7.04 0.75
CA THR A 382 -18.62 -7.88 1.57
C THR A 382 -18.25 -9.36 1.44
N TRP A 383 -17.88 -9.85 0.23
CA TRP A 383 -17.56 -11.26 0.01
C TRP A 383 -16.31 -11.45 -0.86
N ASN A 384 -15.17 -11.66 -0.21
CA ASN A 384 -13.91 -11.97 -0.88
C ASN A 384 -13.90 -13.45 -1.32
N VAL A 385 -13.91 -13.68 -2.63
CA VAL A 385 -13.93 -15.03 -3.22
C VAL A 385 -12.58 -15.74 -3.19
N PHE A 386 -11.47 -15.00 -3.12
CA PHE A 386 -10.12 -15.53 -3.35
C PHE A 386 -9.72 -16.62 -2.34
N PRO A 387 -9.96 -16.48 -1.01
CA PRO A 387 -9.66 -17.55 -0.06
C PRO A 387 -10.41 -18.86 -0.35
N GLY A 388 -11.71 -18.77 -0.68
CA GLY A 388 -12.53 -19.93 -1.00
C GLY A 388 -12.11 -20.59 -2.31
N TRP A 389 -11.91 -19.79 -3.36
CA TRP A 389 -11.48 -20.31 -4.65
C TRP A 389 -10.07 -20.89 -4.60
N SER A 390 -9.16 -20.35 -3.80
CA SER A 390 -7.84 -20.94 -3.60
C SER A 390 -7.90 -22.36 -3.05
N ALA A 391 -8.87 -22.65 -2.18
CA ALA A 391 -9.03 -23.96 -1.57
C ALA A 391 -9.81 -24.94 -2.46
N GLU A 392 -10.89 -24.46 -3.09
CA GLU A 392 -11.90 -25.33 -3.73
C GLU A 392 -11.86 -25.25 -5.27
N HIS A 393 -11.47 -24.10 -5.82
CA HIS A 393 -11.53 -23.82 -7.26
C HIS A 393 -10.27 -23.10 -7.79
N PRO A 394 -9.07 -23.72 -7.67
CA PRO A 394 -7.80 -23.06 -7.98
C PRO A 394 -7.68 -22.59 -9.43
N LEU A 395 -8.40 -23.22 -10.37
CA LEU A 395 -8.47 -22.74 -11.75
C LEU A 395 -9.30 -21.46 -11.88
N ALA A 396 -10.41 -21.32 -11.15
CA ALA A 396 -11.22 -20.09 -11.16
C ALA A 396 -10.40 -18.91 -10.63
N LEU A 397 -9.66 -19.14 -9.54
CA LEU A 397 -8.70 -18.20 -8.99
C LEU A 397 -7.61 -17.81 -10.01
N GLU A 398 -6.98 -18.79 -10.65
CA GLU A 398 -5.97 -18.54 -11.68
C GLU A 398 -6.49 -17.68 -12.82
N LEU A 399 -7.67 -18.00 -13.35
CA LEU A 399 -8.23 -17.27 -14.50
C LEU A 399 -8.71 -15.87 -14.12
N ALA A 400 -9.08 -15.64 -12.85
CA ALA A 400 -9.34 -14.30 -12.33
C ALA A 400 -8.05 -13.47 -12.24
N GLU A 401 -6.95 -14.03 -11.75
CA GLU A 401 -5.65 -13.33 -11.74
C GLU A 401 -5.06 -13.12 -13.14
N VAL A 402 -5.33 -14.02 -14.09
CA VAL A 402 -5.01 -13.81 -15.52
C VAL A 402 -5.75 -12.60 -16.08
N PHE A 403 -7.02 -12.39 -15.70
CA PHE A 403 -7.75 -11.18 -16.11
C PHE A 403 -7.09 -9.92 -15.55
N SER A 404 -6.77 -9.92 -14.25
CA SER A 404 -6.09 -8.78 -13.61
C SER A 404 -4.72 -8.50 -14.24
N LEU A 405 -3.98 -9.56 -14.59
CA LEU A 405 -2.73 -9.47 -15.35
C LEU A 405 -2.95 -8.88 -16.75
N GLY A 406 -3.98 -9.35 -17.47
CA GLY A 406 -4.38 -8.81 -18.77
C GLY A 406 -4.71 -7.31 -18.70
N ARG A 407 -5.44 -6.89 -17.66
CA ARG A 407 -5.73 -5.46 -17.40
C ARG A 407 -4.46 -4.65 -17.16
N ALA A 408 -3.55 -5.15 -16.33
CA ALA A 408 -2.27 -4.49 -16.08
C ALA A 408 -1.41 -4.38 -17.36
N MET A 409 -1.37 -5.44 -18.18
CA MET A 409 -0.69 -5.45 -19.48
C MET A 409 -1.34 -4.46 -20.45
N TRP A 410 -2.67 -4.41 -20.52
CA TRP A 410 -3.37 -3.42 -21.34
C TRP A 410 -3.01 -1.99 -20.90
N MET A 411 -3.02 -1.69 -19.61
CA MET A 411 -2.62 -0.38 -19.08
C MET A 411 -1.18 -0.02 -19.50
N LEU A 412 -0.24 -0.97 -19.41
CA LEU A 412 1.16 -0.77 -19.83
C LEU A 412 1.30 -0.59 -21.35
N LEU A 413 0.70 -1.47 -22.14
CA LEU A 413 0.82 -1.48 -23.59
C LEU A 413 0.11 -0.28 -24.20
N ARG A 414 -1.12 -0.01 -23.77
CA ARG A 414 -1.90 1.11 -24.27
C ARG A 414 -1.44 2.44 -23.70
N GLN A 415 -1.06 2.51 -22.43
CA GLN A 415 -0.87 3.76 -21.69
C GLN A 415 -2.10 4.69 -21.74
N PRO A 416 -3.27 4.25 -21.25
CA PRO A 416 -4.46 5.11 -21.18
C PRO A 416 -4.26 6.23 -20.16
N ASP A 417 -5.17 7.20 -20.13
CA ASP A 417 -5.32 8.06 -18.95
C ASP A 417 -5.73 7.16 -17.77
N MET A 418 -5.02 7.25 -16.66
CA MET A 418 -5.15 6.36 -15.50
C MET A 418 -6.11 6.92 -14.44
N ASN A 419 -6.83 8.00 -14.75
CA ASN A 419 -7.88 8.53 -13.90
C ASN A 419 -9.13 7.63 -13.97
N PHE A 420 -9.22 6.69 -13.03
CA PHE A 420 -10.30 5.72 -12.92
C PHE A 420 -11.14 5.91 -11.64
N ASP A 421 -11.10 7.09 -11.03
CA ASP A 421 -11.72 7.37 -9.74
C ASP A 421 -13.26 7.16 -9.75
N GLU A 422 -13.88 7.22 -10.92
CA GLU A 422 -15.33 7.01 -11.12
C GLU A 422 -15.71 5.54 -11.38
N ILE A 423 -14.75 4.61 -11.43
CA ILE A 423 -15.02 3.19 -11.70
C ILE A 423 -15.41 2.48 -10.39
N GLU A 424 -16.70 2.31 -10.22
CA GLU A 424 -17.31 1.61 -9.08
C GLU A 424 -17.43 0.09 -9.32
N HIS A 425 -17.30 -0.38 -10.56
CA HIS A 425 -17.40 -1.82 -10.87
C HIS A 425 -16.51 -2.22 -12.05
N PRO A 426 -15.86 -3.40 -12.05
CA PRO A 426 -14.92 -3.79 -13.11
C PRO A 426 -15.48 -3.77 -14.54
N SER A 427 -16.77 -4.08 -14.70
CA SER A 427 -17.43 -4.05 -16.01
C SER A 427 -17.66 -2.64 -16.58
N GLN A 428 -17.54 -1.59 -15.77
CA GLN A 428 -17.68 -0.20 -16.23
C GLN A 428 -16.46 0.25 -17.03
N LEU A 429 -15.27 -0.30 -16.73
CA LEU A 429 -14.05 0.07 -17.42
C LEU A 429 -13.96 -0.62 -18.79
N LYS A 430 -14.28 0.14 -19.85
CA LYS A 430 -14.17 -0.32 -21.23
C LYS A 430 -12.73 -0.19 -21.74
N THR A 431 -12.13 -1.30 -22.16
CA THR A 431 -10.82 -1.28 -22.81
C THR A 431 -10.94 -0.87 -24.27
N SER A 432 -9.92 -0.16 -24.77
CA SER A 432 -9.76 0.12 -26.19
C SER A 432 -8.28 0.19 -26.57
N TRP A 433 -7.99 -0.05 -27.85
CA TRP A 433 -6.66 0.07 -28.42
C TRP A 433 -6.49 1.31 -29.32
N GLU A 434 -7.48 2.20 -29.33
CA GLU A 434 -7.43 3.45 -30.09
C GLU A 434 -6.21 4.26 -29.64
N GLY A 435 -5.27 4.57 -30.53
CA GLY A 435 -4.05 5.33 -30.20
C GLY A 435 -2.83 4.46 -29.82
N ALA A 436 -2.94 3.13 -29.93
CA ALA A 436 -1.86 2.17 -29.75
C ALA A 436 -1.58 1.35 -31.02
N GLN A 437 -1.65 1.97 -32.20
CA GLN A 437 -1.36 1.30 -33.48
C GLN A 437 0.11 0.85 -33.62
N ASP A 438 0.98 1.29 -32.72
CA ASP A 438 2.38 0.85 -32.59
C ASP A 438 2.54 -0.52 -31.92
N ILE A 439 1.51 -1.02 -31.23
CA ILE A 439 1.58 -2.29 -30.51
C ILE A 439 1.38 -3.46 -31.49
N PRO A 440 2.25 -4.47 -31.50
CA PRO A 440 2.09 -5.66 -32.34
C PRO A 440 0.73 -6.34 -32.11
N SER A 441 0.08 -6.78 -33.20
CA SER A 441 -1.26 -7.39 -33.13
C SER A 441 -1.28 -8.65 -32.25
N ALA A 442 -0.22 -9.46 -32.27
CA ALA A 442 -0.13 -10.64 -31.43
C ALA A 442 -0.15 -10.29 -29.92
N TRP A 443 0.44 -9.14 -29.54
CA TRP A 443 0.44 -8.67 -28.15
C TRP A 443 -0.95 -8.23 -27.74
N VAL A 444 -1.63 -7.49 -28.62
CA VAL A 444 -3.04 -7.11 -28.45
C VAL A 444 -3.92 -8.36 -28.28
N ASP A 445 -3.79 -9.34 -29.17
CA ASP A 445 -4.59 -10.57 -29.15
C ASP A 445 -4.37 -11.37 -27.86
N MET A 446 -3.13 -11.52 -27.38
CA MET A 446 -2.86 -12.20 -26.12
C MET A 446 -3.45 -11.43 -24.92
N THR A 447 -3.27 -10.12 -24.87
CA THR A 447 -3.81 -9.28 -23.79
C THR A 447 -5.34 -9.29 -23.76
N ASP A 448 -6.01 -9.21 -24.91
CA ASP A 448 -7.47 -9.30 -25.00
C ASP A 448 -7.98 -10.68 -24.61
N ARG A 449 -7.28 -11.76 -24.99
CA ARG A 449 -7.60 -13.13 -24.53
C ARG A 449 -7.48 -13.29 -23.02
N CYS A 450 -6.50 -12.65 -22.38
CA CYS A 450 -6.40 -12.63 -20.91
C CYS A 450 -7.63 -11.97 -20.27
N MET A 451 -8.23 -10.98 -20.94
CA MET A 451 -9.39 -10.23 -20.48
C MET A 451 -10.73 -10.76 -21.03
N ALA A 452 -10.78 -11.97 -21.59
CA ALA A 452 -12.00 -12.54 -22.15
C ALA A 452 -13.14 -12.58 -21.10
N GLU A 453 -14.36 -12.29 -21.55
CA GLU A 453 -15.55 -12.24 -20.67
C GLU A 453 -15.86 -13.61 -20.10
N ASP A 454 -15.82 -14.68 -20.90
CA ASP A 454 -15.88 -16.06 -20.40
C ASP A 454 -14.51 -16.47 -19.85
N PRO A 455 -14.37 -16.76 -18.54
CA PRO A 455 -13.12 -17.24 -17.97
C PRO A 455 -12.57 -18.48 -18.69
N ASN A 456 -13.45 -19.34 -19.24
CA ASN A 456 -13.05 -20.54 -19.99
C ASN A 456 -12.43 -20.24 -21.36
N GLU A 457 -12.32 -18.99 -21.80
CA GLU A 457 -11.61 -18.57 -23.01
C GLU A 457 -10.22 -18.00 -22.70
N ARG A 458 -9.97 -17.64 -21.44
CA ARG A 458 -8.69 -17.06 -21.01
C ARG A 458 -7.57 -18.12 -21.08
N PRO A 459 -6.33 -17.72 -21.43
CA PRO A 459 -5.16 -18.59 -21.30
C PRO A 459 -4.88 -18.90 -19.83
N ASP A 460 -4.17 -19.99 -19.56
CA ASP A 460 -3.59 -20.20 -18.23
C ASP A 460 -2.28 -19.41 -18.07
N THR A 461 -1.79 -19.28 -16.84
CA THR A 461 -0.58 -18.49 -16.55
C THR A 461 0.68 -18.97 -17.28
N MET A 462 0.77 -20.26 -17.59
CA MET A 462 1.93 -20.81 -18.31
C MET A 462 1.87 -20.51 -19.80
N GLU A 463 0.66 -20.50 -20.39
CA GLU A 463 0.48 -20.03 -21.76
C GLU A 463 0.83 -18.55 -21.91
N VAL A 464 0.38 -17.70 -20.97
CA VAL A 464 0.73 -16.27 -20.96
C VAL A 464 2.24 -16.07 -20.83
N LEU A 465 2.89 -16.76 -19.89
CA LEU A 465 4.34 -16.70 -19.71
C LEU A 465 5.10 -17.15 -20.96
N GLY A 466 4.73 -18.31 -21.53
CA GLY A 466 5.38 -18.86 -22.70
C GLY A 466 5.31 -17.94 -23.91
N PHE A 467 4.17 -17.27 -24.11
CA PHE A 467 4.00 -16.26 -25.15
C PHE A 467 4.95 -15.08 -24.96
N TRP A 468 4.93 -14.43 -23.78
CA TRP A 468 5.73 -13.23 -23.56
C TRP A 468 7.24 -13.51 -23.56
N GLN A 469 7.68 -14.69 -23.11
CA GLN A 469 9.08 -15.10 -23.23
C GLN A 469 9.51 -15.27 -24.69
N ALA A 470 8.65 -15.85 -25.54
CA ALA A 470 8.94 -16.01 -26.96
C ALA A 470 9.00 -14.66 -27.69
N GLU A 471 8.09 -13.73 -27.36
CA GLU A 471 8.08 -12.38 -27.92
C GLU A 471 9.31 -11.58 -27.48
N MET A 472 9.68 -11.63 -26.20
CA MET A 472 10.88 -10.96 -25.67
C MET A 472 12.16 -11.47 -26.34
N ALA A 473 12.29 -12.80 -26.52
CA ALA A 473 13.42 -13.41 -27.21
C ALA A 473 13.48 -12.97 -28.69
N SER A 474 12.35 -12.94 -29.37
CA SER A 474 12.25 -12.51 -30.78
C SER A 474 12.61 -11.03 -30.95
N PHE A 475 12.17 -10.18 -30.02
CA PHE A 475 12.47 -8.74 -30.05
C PHE A 475 13.95 -8.43 -29.78
N SER A 476 14.58 -9.22 -28.90
CA SER A 476 16.01 -9.10 -28.61
C SER A 476 16.87 -9.45 -29.84
N LEU A 477 16.42 -10.40 -30.66
CA LEU A 477 17.12 -10.82 -31.88
C LEU A 477 16.94 -9.86 -33.05
N SER A 478 15.84 -9.09 -33.10
CA SER A 478 15.59 -8.11 -34.17
C SER A 478 16.20 -6.72 -33.90
N SER A 479 16.72 -6.52 -32.68
CA SER A 479 17.33 -5.26 -32.22
C SER A 479 18.87 -5.26 -32.30
N VAL A 480 19.48 -6.38 -32.72
CA VAL A 480 20.91 -6.56 -33.02
C VAL A 480 21.08 -6.58 -34.54
#